data_AF-A0A9D6QW19-F1
#
_entry.id   AF-A0A9D6QW19-F1
#
_cell.length_a   1.000
_cell.length_b   1.000
_cell.length_c   1.000
_cell.angle_alpha   90.00
_cell.angle_beta   90.00
_cell.angle_gamma   90.00
#
_symmetry.space_group_name_H-M   'P 1'
#
loop_
_entity.id
_entity.type
_entity.pdbx_description
1 polymer ?
#
loop_
_entity_poly.entity_id
_entity_poly.type
_entity_poly.pdbx_seq_one_letter_code
_entity_poly.pdbx_strand_id
1 'polypeptide(L)' 'MNNLILKTTSGFLTLMVILGIILFLPAGSYSFWQAWVYLGVWAACVIPLTSVFCVFLCVSVEKLDQGINKTFPALARLST' A
#
# COMPACT_ATOMS: atom_id res chain seq x y z
N MET A 1 -6.49 -14.72 1.03
CA MET A 1 -6.39 -13.39 0.40
C MET A 1 -5.86 -12.27 1.30
N ASN A 2 -5.73 -12.45 2.63
CA ASN A 2 -5.19 -11.42 3.53
C ASN A 2 -3.70 -11.10 3.31
N ASN A 3 -2.91 -12.10 2.87
CA ASN A 3 -1.46 -11.94 2.69
C ASN A 3 -1.09 -10.97 1.55
N LEU A 4 -1.89 -10.83 0.49
CA LEU A 4 -1.60 -9.89 -0.60
C LEU A 4 -1.83 -8.45 -0.16
N ILE A 5 -2.94 -8.19 0.54
CA ILE A 5 -3.22 -6.87 1.13
C ILE A 5 -2.12 -6.52 2.13
N LEU A 6 -1.76 -7.46 3.01
CA LEU A 6 -0.71 -7.26 4.01
C LEU A 6 0.66 -6.97 3.38
N LYS A 7 1.02 -7.65 2.28
CA LYS A 7 2.30 -7.42 1.57
C LYS A 7 2.35 -6.03 0.93
N THR A 8 1.25 -5.61 0.30
CA THR A 8 1.17 -4.29 -0.34
C THR A 8 1.17 -3.17 0.70
N THR A 9 0.44 -3.33 1.80
CA THR A 9 0.44 -2.36 2.91
C THR A 9 1.79 -2.31 3.63
N SER A 10 2.52 -3.42 3.74
CA SER A 10 3.84 -3.49 4.39
C SER A 10 4.93 -2.73 3.63
N GLY A 11 4.97 -2.85 2.30
CA GLY A 11 5.92 -2.08 1.47
C GLY A 11 5.70 -0.57 1.59
N PHE A 12 4.43 -0.18 1.73
CA PHE A 12 4.05 1.21 1.90
C PHE A 12 4.43 1.79 3.26
N LEU A 13 4.23 1.03 4.33
CA LEU A 13 4.67 1.40 5.68
C LEU A 13 6.19 1.58 5.73
N THR A 14 6.94 0.71 5.04
CA THR A 14 8.40 0.79 4.96
C THR A 14 8.85 2.08 4.27
N LEU A 15 8.16 2.49 3.21
CA LEU A 15 8.39 3.75 2.51
C LEU A 15 8.17 4.96 3.43
N MET A 16 7.14 4.91 4.27
CA MET A 16 6.84 5.91 5.31
C MET A 16 8.01 6.11 6.27
N VAL A 17 8.56 5.00 6.76
CA VAL A 17 9.67 5.00 7.72
C VAL A 17 10.94 5.54 7.07
N ILE A 18 11.26 5.10 5.85
CA ILE A 18 12.44 5.57 5.12
C ILE A 18 12.35 7.08 4.86
N LEU A 19 11.18 7.60 4.47
CA LEU A 19 11.01 9.03 4.23
C LEU A 19 11.19 9.86 5.51
N GLY A 20 10.63 9.39 6.63
CA GLY A 20 10.86 10.03 7.93
C GLY A 20 12.34 10.06 8.28
N ILE A 21 13.04 8.93 8.13
CA ILE A 21 14.48 8.84 8.37
C ILE A 21 15.24 9.80 7.46
N ILE A 22 14.94 9.87 6.16
CA ILE A 22 15.64 10.74 5.20
C ILE A 22 15.40 12.23 5.45
N LEU A 23 14.26 12.60 6.04
CA LEU A 23 13.95 13.99 6.39
C LEU A 23 14.60 14.42 7.70
N PHE A 24 14.65 13.52 8.69
CA PHE A 24 15.21 13.82 10.00
C PHE A 24 16.73 13.57 10.11
N LEU A 25 17.31 12.70 9.27
CA LEU A 25 18.78 12.49 9.23
C LEU A 25 19.57 13.76 8.89
N PRO A 26 19.29 14.48 7.80
CA PRO A 26 20.06 15.67 7.44
C PRO A 26 19.76 16.85 8.37
N ALA A 27 18.58 16.86 9.01
CA ALA A 27 18.20 17.88 9.96
C ALA A 27 18.95 17.75 11.30
N GLY A 28 19.37 16.54 11.69
CA GLY A 28 20.08 16.26 12.94
C GLY A 28 19.33 16.68 14.22
N SER A 29 18.08 17.11 14.10
CA SER A 29 17.25 17.70 15.15
C SER A 29 15.77 17.64 14.76
N TYR A 30 14.90 17.34 15.74
CA TYR A 30 13.44 17.26 15.55
C TYR A 30 12.73 18.62 15.53
N SER A 31 13.49 19.72 15.70
CA SER A 31 12.95 21.08 15.84
C SER A 31 12.53 21.74 14.52
N PHE A 32 12.72 21.08 13.37
CA PHE A 32 12.42 21.68 12.07
C PHE A 32 10.95 21.52 11.71
N TRP A 33 10.18 22.61 11.83
CA TRP A 33 8.77 22.67 11.46
C TRP A 33 8.51 22.30 9.98
N GLN A 34 9.43 22.66 9.08
CA GLN A 34 9.34 22.33 7.66
C GLN A 34 9.31 20.82 7.42
N ALA A 35 10.09 20.04 8.17
CA ALA A 35 10.12 18.59 8.04
C ALA A 35 8.75 17.97 8.38
N TRP A 36 8.09 18.49 9.42
CA TRP A 36 6.74 18.06 9.81
C TRP A 36 5.68 18.41 8.76
N VAL A 37 5.76 19.59 8.13
CA VAL A 37 4.84 19.98 7.05
C VAL A 37 5.02 19.08 5.83
N TYR A 38 6.26 18.81 5.42
CA TYR A 38 6.53 17.89 4.30
C TYR A 38 6.02 16.48 4.58
N LEU A 39 6.29 15.96 5.78
CA LEU A 39 5.85 14.63 6.19
C LEU A 39 4.31 14.55 6.27
N GLY A 40 3.67 15.61 6.78
CA GLY A 40 2.22 15.74 6.84
C GLY A 40 1.54 15.80 5.47
N VAL A 41 2.03 16.64 4.55
CA VAL A 41 1.50 16.74 3.18
C VAL A 41 1.71 15.44 2.42
N TRP A 42 2.91 14.86 2.55
CA TRP A 42 3.21 13.57 1.94
C TRP A 42 2.26 12.50 2.48
N ALA A 43 2.09 12.36 3.80
CA ALA A 43 1.18 11.39 4.38
C ALA A 43 -0.28 11.62 3.94
N ALA A 44 -0.71 12.89 3.85
CA ALA A 44 -2.05 13.26 3.41
C ALA A 44 -2.35 12.89 1.96
N CYS A 45 -1.37 12.93 1.05
CA CYS A 45 -1.54 12.44 -0.32
C CYS A 45 -1.45 10.92 -0.40
N VAL A 46 -0.53 10.34 0.35
CA VAL A 46 -0.05 8.97 0.16
C VAL A 46 -1.05 7.98 0.77
N ILE A 47 -1.56 8.25 1.98
CA ILE A 47 -2.59 7.41 2.63
C ILE A 47 -3.84 7.18 1.75
N PRO A 48 -4.54 8.21 1.23
CA PRO A 48 -5.72 8.01 0.40
C PRO A 48 -5.41 7.37 -0.96
N LEU A 49 -4.25 7.66 -1.56
CA LEU A 49 -3.84 6.99 -2.80
C LEU A 49 -3.70 5.49 -2.59
N THR A 50 -3.06 5.06 -1.50
CA THR A 50 -2.87 3.63 -1.22
C THR A 50 -4.14 2.94 -0.79
N SER A 51 -5.03 3.60 -0.03
CA SER A 51 -6.31 3.00 0.31
C SER A 51 -7.17 2.79 -0.93
N VAL A 52 -7.29 3.79 -1.80
CA VAL A 52 -8.05 3.69 -3.06
C VAL A 52 -7.43 2.65 -3.97
N PHE A 53 -6.11 2.67 -4.16
CA PHE A 53 -5.41 1.72 -5.02
C PHE A 53 -5.55 0.28 -4.51
N CYS A 54 -5.42 0.06 -3.20
CA CYS A 54 -5.57 -1.26 -2.59
C CYS A 54 -7.01 -1.77 -2.73
N VAL A 55 -8.01 -0.93 -2.49
CA VAL A 55 -9.43 -1.30 -2.66
C VAL A 55 -9.71 -1.61 -4.13
N PHE A 56 -9.21 -0.79 -5.06
CA PHE A 56 -9.35 -1.01 -6.49
C PHE A 56 -8.74 -2.35 -6.93
N LEU A 57 -7.49 -2.63 -6.54
CA LEU A 57 -6.84 -3.91 -6.82
C LEU A 57 -7.59 -5.09 -6.22
N CYS A 58 -8.09 -4.96 -5.00
CA CYS A 58 -8.89 -6.01 -4.36
C CYS A 58 -10.14 -6.32 -5.19
N VAL A 59 -10.87 -5.30 -5.63
CA VAL A 59 -12.06 -5.45 -6.49
C VAL A 59 -11.68 -6.08 -7.84
N SER A 60 -10.59 -5.64 -8.47
CA SER A 60 -10.16 -6.21 -9.76
C SER A 60 -9.75 -7.67 -9.65
N VAL A 61 -9.03 -8.04 -8.60
CA VAL A 61 -8.61 -9.43 -8.35
C VAL A 61 -9.82 -10.33 -8.07
N GLU A 62 -10.78 -9.87 -7.27
CA GLU A 62 -11.99 -10.64 -6.99
C GLU A 62 -12.84 -10.86 -8.25
N LYS A 63 -12.96 -9.83 -9.11
CA LYS A 63 -13.65 -9.94 -10.40
C LYS A 63 -12.96 -10.93 -11.35
N LEU A 64 -11.62 -10.96 -11.35
CA LEU A 64 -10.84 -11.92 -12.14
C LEU A 64 -11.02 -13.36 -11.63
N ASP A 65 -11.01 -13.57 -10.32
CA ASP A 65 -11.22 -14.89 -9.72
C ASP A 65 -12.60 -15.46 -10.07
N GLN A 66 -13.65 -14.63 -9.96
CA GLN A 66 -14.99 -15.04 -10.37
C GLN A 66 -15.12 -15.31 -11.88
N GLY A 67 -14.44 -14.53 -12.72
CA GLY A 67 -14.41 -14.73 -14.17
C GLY A 67 -13.72 -16.04 -14.55
N ILE A 68 -12.59 -16.34 -13.91
CA ILE A 68 -11.84 -17.59 -14.11
C ILE A 68 -12.64 -18.79 -13.62
N ASN A 69 -13.21 -18.74 -12.42
CA ASN A 69 -13.96 -19.87 -11.84
C ASN A 69 -15.18 -20.29 -12.68
N LYS A 70 -15.89 -19.31 -13.28
CA LYS A 70 -17.04 -19.58 -14.16
C LYS A 70 -16.64 -20.16 -15.52
N THR A 71 -15.46 -19.80 -16.02
CA THR A 71 -15.01 -20.20 -17.37
C THR A 71 -14.20 -21.50 -17.33
N PHE A 72 -13.42 -21.73 -16.26
CA PHE A 72 -12.51 -22.87 -16.14
C PHE A 72 -12.52 -23.44 -14.71
N PRO A 73 -13.54 -24.23 -14.33
CA PRO A 73 -13.67 -24.77 -12.97
C PRO A 73 -12.56 -25.77 -12.60
N ALA A 74 -11.86 -26.34 -13.58
CA ALA A 74 -10.75 -27.27 -13.36
C ALA A 74 -9.48 -26.58 -12.80
N LEU A 75 -9.23 -25.31 -13.16
CA LEU A 75 -8.06 -24.56 -12.69
C LEU A 75 -8.27 -23.98 -11.28
N ALA A 76 -9.53 -23.70 -10.90
CA ALA A 76 -9.87 -23.22 -9.56
C ALA A 76 -9.47 -24.22 -8.45
N ARG A 77 -9.35 -25.53 -8.76
CA ARG A 77 -8.87 -26.56 -7.82
C ARG A 77 -7.36 -26.61 -7.65
N LEU A 78 -6.58 -25.97 -8.52
CA LEU A 78 -5.10 -25.99 -8.48
C LEU A 78 -4.49 -24.77 -7.77
N SER A 79 -5.28 -23.72 -7.52
CA SER A 79 -4.83 -22.51 -6.81
C SER A 79 -5.20 -22.48 -5.32
N THR A 80 -5.90 -23.51 -4.82
CA THR A 80 -6.20 -23.71 -3.40
C THR A 80 -5.04 -24.41 -2.71
#